data_AF-A0A525PQX8-F1
#
_entry.id   AF-A0A525PQX8-F1
#
_cell.length_a   1.000
_cell.length_b   1.000
_cell.length_c   1.000
_cell.angle_alpha   90.00
_cell.angle_beta   90.00
_cell.angle_gamma   90.00
#
_symmetry.space_group_name_H-M   'P 1'
#
loop_
_entity.id
_entity.type
_entity.pdbx_description
1 polymer ?
#
loop_
_entity_poly.entity_id
_entity_poly.type
_entity_poly.pdbx_seq_one_letter_code
_entity_poly.pdbx_strand_id
1 'polypeptide(L)'
;MKSHERVPVPVKRLDGNDDLPLPSYATEGAAGMDVVSSEERILNPGDRAAVATGLAVAIPEGYEIQIRPRSGLALKHGITVPNAPGTIDSDYRGYNALPT
;
A
#
# COMPACT_ATOMS: atom_id res chain seq x y z
N MET A 1 -13.89 26.85 9.11
CA MET A 1 -13.50 25.43 9.01
C MET A 1 -13.18 25.16 7.54
N LYS A 2 -11.90 25.02 7.15
CA LYS A 2 -11.56 24.80 5.74
C LYS A 2 -12.10 23.42 5.34
N SER A 3 -12.96 23.36 4.33
CA SER A 3 -13.31 22.09 3.67
C SER A 3 -12.00 21.46 3.22
N HIS A 4 -11.70 20.25 3.71
CA HIS A 4 -10.57 19.51 3.18
C HIS A 4 -10.94 19.13 1.75
N GLU A 5 -10.25 19.71 0.78
CA GLU A 5 -10.40 19.34 -0.61
C GLU A 5 -10.01 17.87 -0.75
N ARG A 6 -10.94 17.05 -1.26
CA ARG A 6 -10.65 15.63 -1.50
C ARG A 6 -9.81 15.54 -2.77
N VAL A 7 -8.65 14.91 -2.65
CA VAL A 7 -7.74 14.66 -3.77
C VAL A 7 -8.03 13.26 -4.29
N PRO A 8 -8.69 13.11 -5.45
CA PRO A 8 -8.98 11.79 -5.99
C PRO A 8 -7.69 11.12 -6.47
N VAL A 9 -7.46 9.88 -6.05
CA VAL A 9 -6.37 9.03 -6.55
C VAL A 9 -7.01 7.89 -7.34
N PRO A 10 -6.92 7.87 -8.68
CA PRO A 10 -7.35 6.73 -9.46
C PRO A 10 -6.57 5.47 -9.06
N VAL A 11 -7.32 4.38 -8.86
CA VAL A 11 -6.78 3.05 -8.55
C VAL A 11 -7.31 2.06 -9.58
N LYS A 12 -6.43 1.23 -10.12
CA LYS A 12 -6.75 0.13 -11.03
C LYS A 12 -6.35 -1.18 -10.37
N ARG A 13 -7.24 -2.17 -10.38
CA ARG A 13 -6.87 -3.57 -10.14
C ARG A 13 -6.17 -4.11 -11.38
N LEU A 14 -5.03 -4.76 -11.18
CA LEU A 14 -4.29 -5.43 -12.24
C LEU A 14 -4.99 -6.74 -12.61
N ASP A 15 -4.81 -7.16 -13.87
CA ASP A 15 -5.47 -8.35 -14.41
C ASP A 15 -5.24 -9.57 -13.50
N GLY A 16 -6.30 -10.33 -13.22
CA GLY A 16 -6.26 -11.49 -12.32
C GLY A 16 -6.40 -11.17 -10.83
N ASN A 17 -6.69 -9.91 -10.46
CA ASN A 17 -6.87 -9.46 -9.07
C ASN A 17 -8.26 -8.83 -8.83
N ASP A 18 -9.26 -9.17 -9.66
CA ASP A 18 -10.59 -8.54 -9.63
C ASP A 18 -11.36 -8.81 -8.33
N ASP A 19 -11.02 -9.90 -7.64
CA ASP A 19 -11.58 -10.33 -6.36
C ASP A 19 -10.95 -9.62 -5.15
N LEU A 20 -9.79 -8.97 -5.32
CA LEU A 20 -9.14 -8.25 -4.22
C LEU A 20 -9.91 -6.97 -3.85
N PRO A 21 -10.07 -6.68 -2.54
CA PRO A 21 -10.68 -5.43 -2.10
C PRO A 21 -9.81 -4.22 -2.47
N LEU A 22 -10.45 -3.11 -2.83
CA LEU A 22 -9.74 -1.82 -2.89
C LEU A 22 -9.41 -1.36 -1.46
N PRO A 23 -8.28 -0.65 -1.26
CA PRO A 23 -7.97 -0.05 0.02
C PRO A 23 -9.08 0.93 0.44
N SER A 24 -9.45 0.86 1.71
CA SER A 24 -10.45 1.75 2.30
C SER A 24 -10.06 2.13 3.72
N TYR A 25 -10.43 3.33 4.16
CA TYR A 25 -10.30 3.71 5.55
C TYR A 25 -11.25 2.90 6.43
N ALA A 26 -10.70 2.20 7.42
CA ALA A 26 -11.50 1.37 8.32
C ALA A 26 -12.42 2.18 9.24
N THR A 27 -12.05 3.43 9.54
CA THR A 27 -12.83 4.36 10.36
C THR A 27 -12.67 5.79 9.84
N GLU A 28 -13.54 6.71 10.24
CA GLU A 28 -13.47 8.13 9.84
C GLU A 28 -12.17 8.82 10.29
N GLY A 29 -11.56 8.35 11.38
CA GLY A 29 -10.31 8.90 11.93
C GLY A 29 -9.04 8.17 11.46
N ALA A 30 -9.16 7.19 10.56
CA ALA A 30 -8.00 6.42 10.10
C ALA A 30 -7.06 7.28 9.25
N ALA A 31 -5.76 7.25 9.58
CA ALA A 31 -4.73 8.00 8.85
C ALA A 31 -4.23 7.28 7.59
N GLY A 32 -4.50 5.97 7.46
CA GLY A 32 -4.06 5.14 6.35
C GLY A 32 -5.08 4.05 6.02
N MET A 33 -4.87 3.40 4.88
CA MET A 33 -5.68 2.27 4.43
C MET A 33 -4.82 1.02 4.44
N ASP A 34 -5.41 -0.11 4.83
CA ASP A 34 -4.74 -1.40 4.70
C ASP A 34 -4.73 -1.83 3.23
N VAL A 35 -3.63 -2.44 2.80
CA VAL A 35 -3.47 -3.05 1.47
C VAL A 35 -3.26 -4.55 1.66
N VAL A 36 -3.86 -5.35 0.78
CA VAL A 36 -3.74 -6.80 0.79
C VAL A 36 -2.64 -7.25 -0.17
N SER A 37 -2.08 -8.43 0.09
CA SER A 37 -1.23 -9.13 -0.86
C SER A 37 -2.08 -9.73 -1.99
N SER A 38 -1.59 -9.71 -3.22
CA SER A 38 -2.15 -10.46 -4.34
C SER A 38 -1.59 -11.88 -4.47
N GLU A 39 -0.64 -12.24 -3.62
CA GLU A 39 0.05 -13.53 -3.68
C GLU A 39 0.26 -14.14 -2.30
N GLU A 40 0.35 -15.46 -2.25
CA GLU A 40 0.81 -16.15 -1.06
C GLU A 40 2.33 -16.16 -1.00
N ARG A 41 2.88 -15.82 0.17
CA ARG A 41 4.32 -15.84 0.40
C ARG A 41 4.65 -16.39 1.78
N ILE A 42 5.61 -17.31 1.81
CA ILE A 42 6.24 -17.79 3.03
C ILE A 42 7.52 -16.99 3.24
N LEU A 43 7.65 -16.37 4.41
CA LEU A 43 8.87 -15.68 4.84
C LEU A 43 9.46 -16.43 6.03
N ASN A 44 10.67 -16.95 5.87
CA ASN A 44 11.43 -17.50 6.99
C ASN A 44 12.11 -16.36 7.76
N PRO A 45 12.56 -16.60 9.01
CA PRO A 45 13.30 -15.59 9.77
C PRO A 45 14.50 -15.05 8.99
N GLY A 46 14.51 -13.73 8.76
CA GLY A 46 15.57 -13.03 8.03
C GLY A 46 15.30 -12.83 6.53
N ASP A 47 14.31 -13.53 5.96
CA ASP A 47 13.93 -13.38 4.55
C ASP A 47 13.39 -11.97 4.27
N ARG A 48 13.60 -11.54 3.02
CA ARG A 48 13.00 -10.32 2.46
C ARG A 48 12.46 -10.66 1.09
N ALA A 49 11.26 -10.19 0.79
CA ALA A 49 10.66 -10.35 -0.52
C ALA A 49 9.84 -9.11 -0.85
N ALA A 50 9.86 -8.72 -2.13
CA ALA A 50 8.82 -7.87 -2.67
C ALA A 50 7.50 -8.67 -2.67
N VAL A 51 6.42 -8.02 -2.24
CA VAL A 51 5.07 -8.62 -2.22
C VAL A 51 4.15 -7.76 -3.06
N ALA A 52 3.57 -8.35 -4.10
CA ALA A 52 2.64 -7.68 -4.99
C ALA A 52 1.30 -7.40 -4.29
N THR A 53 0.67 -6.27 -4.64
CA THR A 53 -0.65 -5.88 -4.12
C THR A 53 -1.78 -6.05 -5.14
N GLY A 54 -1.44 -6.32 -6.41
CA GLY A 54 -2.40 -6.37 -7.50
C GLY A 54 -3.02 -5.01 -7.86
N LEU A 55 -2.43 -3.90 -7.40
CA LEU A 55 -2.97 -2.54 -7.61
C LEU A 55 -1.97 -1.65 -8.36
N ALA A 56 -2.49 -0.82 -9.25
CA ALA A 56 -1.80 0.33 -9.81
C ALA A 56 -2.52 1.62 -9.39
N VAL A 57 -1.75 2.66 -9.09
CA VAL A 57 -2.25 3.96 -8.64
C VAL A 57 -1.74 5.07 -9.55
N ALA A 58 -2.55 6.11 -9.74
CA ALA A 58 -2.14 7.34 -10.41
C ALA A 58 -2.21 8.49 -9.39
N ILE A 59 -1.09 8.76 -8.73
CA ILE A 59 -1.02 9.80 -7.70
C ILE A 59 -0.96 11.18 -8.40
N PRO A 60 -1.80 12.15 -8.03
CA PRO A 60 -1.73 13.50 -8.58
C PRO A 60 -0.40 14.21 -8.25
N GLU A 61 0.05 15.12 -9.13
CA GLU A 61 1.23 15.94 -8.86
C GLU A 61 1.11 16.70 -7.54
N GLY A 62 2.23 16.81 -6.81
CA GLY A 62 2.28 17.44 -5.49
C GLY A 62 1.88 16.52 -4.33
N TYR A 63 1.61 15.24 -4.60
CA TYR A 63 1.30 14.22 -3.59
C TYR A 63 2.20 13.00 -3.73
N GLU A 64 2.32 12.24 -2.64
CA GLU A 64 2.97 10.94 -2.58
C GLU A 64 2.06 9.98 -1.80
N ILE A 65 2.27 8.67 -1.99
CA ILE A 65 1.76 7.64 -1.09
C ILE A 65 2.91 7.11 -0.26
N GLN A 66 2.67 6.99 1.05
CA GLN A 66 3.62 6.37 1.97
C GLN A 66 3.15 4.99 2.40
N ILE A 67 4.02 4.00 2.23
CA ILE A 67 3.82 2.63 2.67
C ILE A 67 4.49 2.45 4.03
N ARG A 68 3.68 2.07 5.02
CA ARG A 68 4.09 1.96 6.42
C ARG A 68 3.75 0.58 6.97
N PRO A 69 4.55 0.05 7.92
CA PRO A 69 4.27 -1.26 8.52
C PRO A 69 2.97 -1.22 9.34
N ARG A 70 2.21 -2.32 9.30
CA ARG A 70 1.11 -2.54 10.23
C ARG A 70 1.69 -2.90 11.60
N SER A 71 1.43 -2.06 12.60
CA SER A 71 1.98 -2.23 13.96
C SER A 71 1.71 -3.62 14.56
N GLY A 72 0.53 -4.19 14.29
CA GLY A 72 0.17 -5.54 14.74
C GLY A 72 1.05 -6.64 14.15
N LEU A 73 1.42 -6.56 12.86
CA LEU A 73 2.31 -7.53 12.23
C LEU A 73 3.76 -7.36 12.70
N ALA A 74 4.20 -6.11 12.85
CA ALA A 74 5.54 -5.80 13.37
C ALA A 74 5.73 -6.32 14.80
N LEU A 75 4.79 -6.04 15.71
CA LEU A 75 4.88 -6.43 17.11
C LEU A 75 4.74 -7.95 17.31
N LYS A 76 3.83 -8.60 16.60
CA LYS A 76 3.51 -10.03 16.82
C LYS A 76 4.42 -10.99 16.05
N HIS A 77 4.88 -10.58 14.87
CA HIS A 77 5.57 -11.47 13.92
C HIS A 77 6.91 -10.92 13.43
N GLY A 78 7.31 -9.70 13.81
CA GLY A 78 8.55 -9.08 13.30
C GLY A 78 8.49 -8.71 11.82
N ILE A 79 7.30 -8.73 11.21
CA ILE A 79 7.12 -8.37 9.80
C ILE A 79 7.06 -6.85 9.68
N THR A 80 7.97 -6.29 8.88
CA THR A 80 8.06 -4.84 8.65
C THR A 80 8.28 -4.55 7.17
N VAL A 81 8.19 -3.28 6.81
CA VAL A 81 8.57 -2.75 5.50
C VAL A 81 10.01 -2.21 5.64
N PRO A 82 11.03 -2.86 5.05
CA PRO A 82 12.44 -2.52 5.29
C PRO A 82 12.82 -1.09 4.92
N ASN A 83 12.14 -0.51 3.93
CA ASN A 83 12.33 0.86 3.47
C ASN A 83 11.29 1.85 4.04
N ALA A 84 10.64 1.52 5.17
CA ALA A 84 9.59 2.37 5.74
C ALA A 84 10.09 3.77 6.20
N PRO A 85 9.31 4.85 5.93
CA PRO A 85 8.17 4.88 5.03
C PRO A 85 8.61 4.70 3.58
N GLY A 86 8.03 3.71 2.87
CA GLY A 86 8.27 3.51 1.46
C GLY A 86 7.53 4.56 0.65
N THR A 87 8.22 5.31 -0.20
CA THR A 87 7.62 6.40 -1.00
C THR A 87 7.17 5.89 -2.36
N ILE A 88 5.95 6.27 -2.76
CA ILE A 88 5.46 6.17 -4.14
C ILE A 88 5.24 7.59 -4.67
N ASP A 89 6.04 7.96 -5.66
CA ASP A 89 5.99 9.27 -6.29
C ASP A 89 4.83 9.43 -7.29
N SER A 90 4.46 10.68 -7.57
CA SER A 90 3.37 11.02 -8.50
C SER A 90 3.57 10.57 -9.96
N ASP A 91 4.80 10.29 -10.37
CA ASP A 91 5.15 9.77 -11.69
C ASP A 91 5.24 8.24 -11.74
N TYR A 92 5.15 7.56 -10.57
CA TYR A 92 5.17 6.11 -10.52
C TYR A 92 3.88 5.51 -11.06
N ARG A 93 4.02 4.60 -12.02
CA ARG A 93 2.92 3.78 -12.58
C ARG A 93 3.22 2.28 -12.48
N GLY A 94 4.22 1.91 -11.68
CA GLY A 94 4.71 0.54 -11.62
C GLY A 94 3.70 -0.42 -10.99
N TYR A 95 3.73 -1.66 -11.48
CA TYR A 95 2.82 -2.75 -11.19
C TYR A 95 3.45 -3.84 -10.31
N ASN A 96 4.78 -3.79 -10.14
CA ASN A 96 5.58 -4.80 -9.46
C ASN A 96 5.84 -4.38 -8.03
N ALA A 97 4.91 -4.73 -7.15
CA ALA A 97 4.97 -4.45 -5.73
C ALA A 97 5.03 -2.94 -5.39
N LEU A 98 4.50 -2.62 -4.22
CA LEU A 98 4.93 -1.40 -3.56
C LEU A 98 6.44 -1.55 -3.32
N PRO A 99 7.27 -0.53 -3.54
CA PRO A 99 8.70 -0.64 -3.22
C PRO A 99 8.81 -1.05 -1.75
N THR A 100 9.25 -2.28 -1.49
CA THR A 100 9.47 -2.89 -0.16
C THR A 100 10.79 -3.61 -0.14
#